data_AF-A0A0Q9TQK2-F1
#
_entry.id   AF-A0A0Q9TQK2-F1
#
_cell.length_a   1.000
_cell.length_b   1.000
_cell.length_c   1.000
_cell.angle_alpha   90.00
_cell.angle_beta   90.00
_cell.angle_gamma   90.00
#
_symmetry.space_group_name_H-M   'P 1'
#
loop_
_entity.id
_entity.type
_entity.pdbx_description
1 polymer ?
#
loop_
_entity_poly.entity_id
_entity_poly.type
_entity_poly.pdbx_seq_one_letter_code
_entity_poly.pdbx_strand_id
1 'polypeptide(L)'
;MPDPTSSPSAVETDTGPVEPTLPPEAEGDGVEAAEAFVSYYFALLTYSQESGDTTRLQDVAIAGCETCRGALDAVRQTYQAGGTIQGGAYEVVSIRASDRGQLPGGGSSFAGRVSVHHSEQVIRGSKVDGLDGTYPAGRSKFDFTAVRQARGNWQMADWTLL
;
A
#
# COMPACT_ATOMS: atom_id res chain seq x y z
N MET A 1 5.03 -29.27 49.45
CA MET A 1 4.23 -28.12 49.00
C MET A 1 4.21 -28.19 47.48
N PRO A 2 3.09 -28.50 46.83
CA PRO A 2 2.97 -28.38 45.38
C PRO A 2 2.57 -26.95 44.98
N ASP A 3 2.76 -26.65 43.69
CA ASP A 3 2.33 -25.49 42.89
C ASP A 3 3.27 -24.27 42.76
N PRO A 4 3.33 -23.59 41.58
CA PRO A 4 2.38 -23.68 40.46
C PRO A 4 2.97 -23.92 39.05
N THR A 5 2.14 -24.53 38.22
CA THR A 5 1.84 -24.17 36.82
C THR A 5 2.53 -22.90 36.34
N SER A 6 3.61 -23.03 35.57
CA SER A 6 4.05 -21.95 34.67
C SER A 6 3.34 -22.12 33.34
N SER A 7 2.26 -21.36 33.20
CA SER A 7 1.62 -21.00 31.93
C SER A 7 2.71 -20.69 30.90
N PRO A 8 2.70 -21.29 29.69
CA PRO A 8 3.58 -20.79 28.63
C PRO A 8 3.19 -19.32 28.41
N SER A 9 4.13 -18.42 28.70
CA SER A 9 4.05 -17.04 28.22
C SER A 9 4.00 -17.14 26.71
N ALA A 10 2.87 -16.76 26.12
CA ALA A 10 2.83 -16.43 24.71
C ALA A 10 3.85 -15.31 24.53
N VAL A 11 5.02 -15.65 24.00
CA VAL A 11 5.94 -14.66 23.46
C VAL A 11 5.20 -14.14 22.25
N GLU A 12 4.54 -12.99 22.41
CA GLU A 12 4.14 -12.16 21.29
C GLU A 12 5.44 -11.76 20.60
N THR A 13 5.89 -12.60 19.68
CA THR A 13 6.91 -12.21 18.72
C THR A 13 6.27 -11.09 17.93
N ASP A 14 6.58 -9.85 18.33
CA ASP A 14 6.47 -8.65 17.51
C ASP A 14 7.33 -8.91 16.27
N THR A 15 6.74 -9.67 15.36
CA THR A 15 7.23 -9.87 14.02
C THR A 15 6.73 -8.61 13.37
N GLY A 16 7.61 -7.62 13.19
CA GLY A 16 7.27 -6.34 12.61
C GLY A 16 6.54 -6.49 11.26
N PRO A 17 6.25 -5.37 10.58
CA PRO A 17 5.42 -5.39 9.37
C PRO A 17 5.89 -6.49 8.41
N VAL A 18 4.96 -7.34 7.97
CA VAL A 18 5.26 -8.41 7.02
C VAL A 18 5.13 -7.84 5.62
N GLU A 19 6.19 -7.92 4.81
CA GLU A 19 6.15 -7.48 3.41
C GLU A 19 5.07 -8.29 2.66
N PRO A 20 4.05 -7.63 2.10
CA PRO A 20 3.06 -8.28 1.27
C PRO A 20 3.74 -8.98 0.09
N THR A 21 3.25 -10.16 -0.26
CA THR A 21 3.62 -10.86 -1.49
C THR A 21 2.54 -10.71 -2.54
N LEU A 22 2.93 -10.62 -3.82
CA LEU A 22 1.97 -10.55 -4.92
C LEU A 22 1.07 -11.81 -4.88
N PRO A 23 -0.26 -11.66 -4.79
CA PRO A 23 -1.17 -12.80 -4.71
C PRO A 23 -1.22 -13.55 -6.05
N PRO A 24 -1.40 -14.89 -6.06
CA PRO A 24 -1.51 -15.67 -7.28
C PRO A 24 -2.69 -15.20 -8.17
N GLU A 25 -3.74 -14.63 -7.57
CA GLU A 25 -4.86 -14.02 -8.28
C GLU A 25 -4.43 -12.84 -9.16
N ALA A 26 -3.35 -12.15 -8.79
CA ALA A 26 -2.76 -11.07 -9.59
C ALA A 26 -1.84 -11.59 -10.71
N GLU A 27 -1.60 -12.89 -10.86
CA GLU A 27 -0.79 -13.42 -11.99
C GLU A 27 -1.54 -13.38 -13.33
N GLY A 28 -2.87 -13.31 -13.27
CA GLY A 28 -3.74 -13.17 -14.43
C GLY A 28 -3.57 -11.86 -15.20
N ASP A 29 -4.35 -11.71 -16.26
CA ASP A 29 -4.36 -10.56 -17.16
C ASP A 29 -5.74 -9.92 -17.32
N GLY A 30 -6.68 -10.26 -16.43
CA GLY A 30 -8.05 -9.76 -16.42
C GLY A 30 -8.32 -8.69 -15.35
N VAL A 31 -9.60 -8.32 -15.25
CA VAL A 31 -10.12 -7.34 -14.28
C VAL A 31 -9.87 -7.82 -12.85
N GLU A 32 -10.10 -9.10 -12.57
CA GLU A 32 -9.90 -9.71 -11.26
C GLU A 32 -8.44 -9.65 -10.82
N ALA A 33 -7.50 -9.85 -11.75
CA ALA A 33 -6.07 -9.73 -11.49
C ALA A 33 -5.66 -8.29 -11.17
N ALA A 34 -6.26 -7.31 -11.86
CA ALA A 34 -6.07 -5.90 -11.54
C ALA A 34 -6.60 -5.56 -10.14
N GLU A 35 -7.76 -6.10 -9.75
CA GLU A 35 -8.35 -5.90 -8.42
C GLU A 35 -7.46 -6.51 -7.31
N ALA A 36 -6.93 -7.70 -7.55
CA ALA A 36 -5.98 -8.36 -6.64
C ALA A 36 -4.66 -7.55 -6.53
N PHE A 37 -4.12 -7.07 -7.64
CA PHE A 37 -2.93 -6.22 -7.65
C PHE A 37 -3.12 -4.91 -6.88
N VAL A 38 -4.25 -4.23 -7.06
CA VAL A 38 -4.52 -2.97 -6.33
C VAL A 38 -4.65 -3.23 -4.85
N SER A 39 -5.31 -4.33 -4.45
CA SER A 39 -5.41 -4.72 -3.04
C SER A 39 -4.03 -4.97 -2.42
N TYR A 40 -3.17 -5.66 -3.16
CA TYR A 40 -1.76 -5.84 -2.83
C TYR A 40 -0.99 -4.50 -2.73
N TYR A 41 -1.25 -3.56 -3.64
CA TYR A 41 -0.63 -2.23 -3.61
C TYR A 41 -0.99 -1.44 -2.35
N PHE A 42 -2.25 -1.46 -1.90
CA PHE A 42 -2.64 -0.81 -0.64
C PHE A 42 -2.03 -1.51 0.59
N ALA A 43 -1.88 -2.83 0.55
CA ALA A 43 -1.15 -3.55 1.59
C ALA A 43 0.33 -3.11 1.63
N LEU A 44 0.96 -2.92 0.46
CA LEU A 44 2.32 -2.38 0.38
C LEU A 44 2.41 -0.95 0.93
N LEU A 45 1.42 -0.09 0.65
CA LEU A 45 1.37 1.25 1.24
C LEU A 45 1.33 1.20 2.77
N THR A 46 0.51 0.31 3.34
CA THR A 46 0.46 0.08 4.80
C THR A 46 1.81 -0.38 5.33
N TYR A 47 2.39 -1.42 4.71
CA TYR A 47 3.72 -1.93 5.08
C TYR A 47 4.80 -0.86 5.01
N SER A 48 4.85 -0.08 3.94
CA SER A 48 5.84 0.99 3.77
C SER A 48 5.69 2.08 4.82
N GLN A 49 4.46 2.44 5.18
CA GLN A 49 4.21 3.42 6.24
C GLN A 49 4.66 2.91 7.60
N GLU A 50 4.45 1.63 7.93
CA GLU A 50 4.83 1.08 9.23
C GLU A 50 6.33 0.76 9.35
N SER A 51 6.93 0.21 8.28
CA SER A 51 8.33 -0.23 8.26
C SER A 51 9.32 0.86 7.83
N GLY A 52 8.86 1.84 7.05
CA GLY A 52 9.72 2.77 6.31
C GLY A 52 10.33 2.20 5.04
N ASP A 53 10.13 0.91 4.74
CA ASP A 53 10.64 0.28 3.51
C ASP A 53 9.70 0.55 2.33
N THR A 54 10.21 1.31 1.38
CA THR A 54 9.50 1.78 0.18
C THR A 54 9.95 1.06 -1.09
N THR A 55 10.86 0.10 -0.99
CA THR A 55 11.54 -0.52 -2.14
C THR A 55 10.54 -1.21 -3.06
N ARG A 56 9.68 -2.07 -2.50
CA ARG A 56 8.65 -2.77 -3.29
C ARG A 56 7.59 -1.85 -3.85
N LEU A 57 7.16 -0.89 -3.05
CA LEU A 57 6.16 0.08 -3.47
C LEU A 57 6.68 0.92 -4.65
N GLN A 58 7.98 1.22 -4.67
CA GLN A 58 8.66 1.87 -5.80
C GLN A 58 8.69 0.98 -7.05
N ASP A 59 8.99 -0.32 -6.90
CA ASP A 59 9.05 -1.26 -8.04
C ASP A 59 7.70 -1.39 -8.76
N VAL A 60 6.61 -1.38 -7.99
CA VAL A 60 5.25 -1.53 -8.52
C VAL A 60 4.56 -0.20 -8.83
N ALA A 61 5.25 0.95 -8.70
CA ALA A 61 4.76 2.24 -9.16
C ALA A 61 5.37 2.57 -10.53
N ILE A 62 4.58 3.05 -11.48
CA ILE A 62 5.15 3.60 -12.71
C ILE A 62 5.90 4.90 -12.38
N ALA A 63 6.98 5.18 -13.12
CA ALA A 63 7.81 6.38 -12.90
C ALA A 63 7.01 7.71 -13.00
N GLY A 64 5.90 7.70 -13.74
CA GLY A 64 5.00 8.85 -13.91
C GLY A 64 3.90 8.99 -12.85
N CYS A 65 3.77 8.07 -11.88
CA CYS A 65 2.75 8.18 -10.84
C CYS A 65 3.19 9.21 -9.78
N GLU A 66 2.77 10.46 -9.94
CA GLU A 66 3.13 11.55 -9.03
C GLU A 66 2.65 11.27 -7.60
N THR A 67 1.42 10.76 -7.44
CA THR A 67 0.86 10.42 -6.13
C THR A 67 1.62 9.27 -5.46
N CYS A 68 2.00 8.24 -6.23
CA CYS A 68 2.82 7.14 -5.72
C CYS A 68 4.17 7.66 -5.22
N ARG A 69 4.82 8.53 -6.02
CA ARG A 69 6.10 9.14 -5.65
C ARG A 69 5.97 10.05 -4.44
N GLY A 70 4.90 10.84 -4.33
CA GLY A 70 4.62 11.66 -3.16
C GLY A 70 4.51 10.83 -1.89
N ALA A 71 3.79 9.70 -1.93
CA ALA A 71 3.69 8.78 -0.80
C ALA A 71 5.05 8.13 -0.44
N LEU A 72 5.80 7.66 -1.44
CA LEU A 72 7.14 7.08 -1.26
C LEU A 72 8.11 8.10 -0.63
N ASP A 73 8.15 9.32 -1.16
CA ASP A 73 9.03 10.38 -0.69
C ASP A 73 8.65 10.86 0.71
N ALA A 74 7.35 10.90 1.04
CA ALA A 74 6.86 11.23 2.37
C ALA A 74 7.32 10.21 3.42
N VAL A 75 7.14 8.92 3.15
CA VAL A 75 7.62 7.84 4.02
C VAL A 75 9.14 7.90 4.15
N ARG A 76 9.85 7.92 3.02
CA ARG A 76 11.31 7.90 3.01
C ARG A 76 11.92 9.09 3.76
N GLN A 77 11.43 10.30 3.52
CA GLN A 77 11.93 11.50 4.20
C GLN A 77 11.67 11.44 5.71
N THR A 78 10.51 10.92 6.12
CA THR A 78 10.17 10.78 7.53
C THR A 78 11.14 9.86 8.25
N TYR A 79 11.37 8.65 7.73
CA TYR A 79 12.28 7.70 8.35
C TYR A 79 13.74 8.14 8.25
N GLN A 80 14.17 8.76 7.14
CA GLN A 80 15.52 9.33 7.02
C GLN A 80 15.78 10.48 8.00
N ALA A 81 14.75 11.23 8.36
CA ALA A 81 14.82 12.30 9.36
C ALA A 81 14.90 11.78 10.81
N GLY A 82 14.74 10.47 11.04
CA GLY A 82 14.57 9.87 12.36
C GLY A 82 13.15 10.00 12.92
N GLY A 83 12.20 10.39 12.08
CA GLY A 83 10.79 10.44 12.39
C GLY A 83 10.13 9.05 12.38
N THR A 84 8.85 9.02 12.71
CA THR A 84 8.04 7.80 12.73
C THR A 84 6.66 8.05 12.14
N ILE A 85 6.10 7.01 11.53
CA ILE A 85 4.72 6.95 11.08
C ILE A 85 4.07 5.82 11.86
N GLN A 86 2.96 6.12 12.56
CA GLN A 86 2.20 5.15 13.33
C GLN A 86 0.78 5.10 12.79
N GLY A 87 0.28 3.89 12.48
CA GLY A 87 -1.04 3.71 11.88
C GLY A 87 -1.09 4.13 10.41
N GLY A 88 -2.24 4.64 9.95
CA GLY A 88 -2.47 4.90 8.52
C GLY A 88 -2.61 3.63 7.68
N ALA A 89 -2.95 2.51 8.33
CA ALA A 89 -3.14 1.23 7.67
C ALA A 89 -4.37 1.29 6.77
N TYR A 90 -4.19 0.97 5.49
CA TYR A 90 -5.25 0.87 4.50
C TYR A 90 -5.82 -0.54 4.45
N GLU A 91 -7.13 -0.66 4.63
CA GLU A 91 -7.90 -1.88 4.47
C GLU A 91 -8.87 -1.71 3.30
N VAL A 92 -8.73 -2.53 2.26
CA VAL A 92 -9.61 -2.48 1.08
C VAL A 92 -10.99 -3.01 1.45
N VAL A 93 -11.99 -2.13 1.38
CA VAL A 93 -13.41 -2.45 1.66
C VAL A 93 -14.10 -2.95 0.40
N SER A 94 -13.83 -2.30 -0.73
CA SER A 94 -14.35 -2.71 -2.02
C SER A 94 -13.49 -2.21 -3.14
N ILE A 95 -13.45 -2.98 -4.22
CA ILE A 95 -12.77 -2.60 -5.44
C ILE A 95 -13.63 -2.95 -6.64
N ARG A 96 -13.55 -2.09 -7.65
CA ARG A 96 -14.19 -2.26 -8.94
C ARG A 96 -13.22 -1.80 -10.01
N ALA A 97 -12.64 -2.73 -10.74
CA ALA A 97 -11.83 -2.43 -11.91
C ALA A 97 -12.68 -2.51 -13.19
N SER A 98 -12.20 -1.87 -14.24
CA SER A 98 -12.72 -2.04 -15.60
C SER A 98 -11.56 -2.01 -16.57
N ASP A 99 -11.62 -2.88 -17.57
CA ASP A 99 -10.66 -2.90 -18.67
C ASP A 99 -10.77 -1.58 -19.46
N ARG A 100 -9.63 -0.93 -19.70
CA ARG A 100 -9.50 0.28 -20.50
C ARG A 100 -8.84 0.02 -21.85
N GLY A 101 -8.45 -1.22 -22.12
CA GLY A 101 -7.84 -1.69 -23.35
C GLY A 101 -6.32 -1.74 -23.29
N GLN A 102 -5.74 -1.98 -24.46
CA GLN A 102 -4.30 -2.16 -24.63
C GLN A 102 -3.54 -0.83 -24.60
N LEU A 103 -2.38 -0.82 -23.96
CA LEU A 103 -1.48 0.33 -23.94
C LEU A 103 -0.66 0.45 -25.24
N PRO A 104 -0.29 1.68 -25.65
CA PRO A 104 0.70 1.90 -26.70
C PRO A 104 2.05 1.28 -26.29
N GLY A 105 2.56 0.31 -27.05
CA GLY A 105 3.77 -0.44 -26.70
C GLY A 105 3.52 -1.82 -26.07
N GLY A 106 2.26 -2.22 -25.92
CA GLY A 106 1.87 -3.52 -25.40
C GLY A 106 1.60 -3.54 -23.89
N GLY A 107 0.80 -4.50 -23.45
CA GLY A 107 0.25 -4.53 -22.10
C GLY A 107 -1.17 -3.98 -22.02
N SER A 108 -1.81 -4.14 -20.88
CA SER A 108 -3.23 -3.81 -20.68
C SER A 108 -3.38 -2.75 -19.59
N SER A 109 -4.36 -1.87 -19.74
CA SER A 109 -4.70 -0.85 -18.74
C SER A 109 -6.04 -1.18 -18.09
N PHE A 110 -6.08 -1.06 -16.77
CA PHE A 110 -7.29 -1.25 -15.97
C PHE A 110 -7.46 -0.02 -15.10
N ALA A 111 -8.66 0.52 -15.03
CA ALA A 111 -8.93 1.64 -14.16
C ALA A 111 -10.30 1.50 -13.53
N GLY A 112 -10.42 2.05 -12.34
CA GLY A 112 -11.57 1.78 -11.51
C GLY A 112 -11.52 2.54 -10.21
N ARG A 113 -12.31 2.06 -9.26
CA ARG A 113 -12.45 2.67 -7.95
C ARG A 113 -12.19 1.68 -6.86
N VAL A 114 -11.45 2.12 -5.86
CA VAL A 114 -11.19 1.38 -4.64
C VAL A 114 -11.67 2.20 -3.46
N SER A 115 -12.42 1.57 -2.57
CA SER A 115 -12.81 2.14 -1.29
C SER A 115 -11.99 1.47 -0.21
N VAL A 116 -11.33 2.27 0.62
CA VAL A 116 -10.51 1.77 1.72
C VAL A 116 -10.98 2.38 3.03
N HIS A 117 -10.90 1.61 4.11
CA HIS A 117 -10.79 2.17 5.44
C HIS A 117 -9.32 2.46 5.71
N HIS A 118 -9.04 3.60 6.34
CA HIS A 118 -7.72 3.90 6.87
C HIS A 118 -7.83 4.12 8.36
N SER A 119 -6.88 3.56 9.12
CA SER A 119 -6.77 3.84 10.55
C SER A 119 -6.26 5.28 10.78
N GLU A 120 -6.31 5.72 12.04
CA GLU A 120 -5.67 6.97 12.43
C GLU A 120 -4.18 6.87 12.11
N GLN A 121 -3.63 7.93 11.52
CA GLN A 121 -2.22 8.03 11.21
C GLN A 121 -1.60 9.16 12.03
N VAL A 122 -0.47 8.88 12.66
CA VAL A 122 0.31 9.89 13.37
C VAL A 122 1.69 9.92 12.77
N ILE A 123 2.05 11.06 12.20
CA ILE A 123 3.38 11.31 11.63
C ILE A 123 4.12 12.28 12.53
N ARG A 124 5.35 11.94 12.91
CA ARG A 124 6.21 12.78 13.75
C ARG A 124 7.62 12.83 13.20
N GLY A 125 8.24 14.01 13.23
CA GLY A 125 9.65 14.18 12.89
C GLY A 125 9.93 14.07 11.40
N SER A 126 8.93 14.29 10.54
CA SER A 126 9.03 14.10 9.10
C SER A 126 10.02 15.04 8.41
N LYS A 127 10.25 16.24 8.99
CA LYS A 127 10.95 17.38 8.37
C LYS A 127 10.38 17.84 7.03
N VAL A 128 9.37 17.15 6.49
CA VAL A 128 8.51 17.61 5.39
C VAL A 128 7.50 18.59 5.96
N ASP A 129 7.46 19.80 5.39
CA ASP A 129 6.56 20.86 5.84
C ASP A 129 5.09 20.42 5.76
N GLY A 130 4.39 20.52 6.89
CA GLY A 130 2.96 20.21 6.99
C GLY A 130 2.59 18.73 7.02
N LEU A 131 3.57 17.82 7.04
CA LEU A 131 3.32 16.37 7.11
C LEU A 131 3.24 15.84 8.55
N ASP A 132 3.89 16.52 9.51
CA ASP A 132 3.74 16.16 10.93
C ASP A 132 2.33 16.50 11.43
N GLY A 133 1.68 15.52 12.05
CA GLY A 133 0.31 15.68 12.52
C GLY A 133 -0.39 14.35 12.80
N THR A 134 -1.66 14.48 13.20
CA THR A 134 -2.57 13.35 13.37
C THR A 134 -3.66 13.45 12.30
N TYR A 135 -3.77 12.40 11.49
CA TYR A 135 -4.78 12.24 10.46
C TYR A 135 -5.82 11.24 10.97
N PRO A 136 -7.11 11.64 11.05
CA PRO A 136 -8.14 10.80 11.65
C PRO A 136 -8.38 9.54 10.82
N ALA A 137 -8.80 8.47 11.50
CA ALA A 137 -9.33 7.28 10.85
C ALA A 137 -10.56 7.64 10.00
N GLY A 138 -10.76 6.94 8.89
CA GLY A 138 -11.83 7.26 7.98
C GLY A 138 -12.02 6.26 6.87
N ARG A 139 -12.95 6.61 5.98
CA ARG A 139 -13.15 5.90 4.71
C ARG A 139 -12.80 6.85 3.59
N SER A 140 -11.89 6.41 2.73
CA SER A 140 -11.47 7.15 1.55
C SER A 140 -11.80 6.33 0.30
N LYS A 141 -12.12 7.04 -0.79
CA LYS A 141 -12.30 6.41 -2.10
C LYS A 141 -11.25 6.97 -3.03
N PHE A 142 -10.62 6.09 -3.77
CA PHE A 142 -9.62 6.46 -4.76
C PHE A 142 -10.07 5.95 -6.12
N ASP A 143 -9.95 6.79 -7.13
CA ASP A 143 -9.88 6.29 -8.49
C ASP A 143 -8.43 5.85 -8.74
N PHE A 144 -8.24 4.69 -9.36
CA PHE A 144 -6.93 4.14 -9.65
C PHE A 144 -6.82 3.76 -11.12
N THR A 145 -5.60 3.75 -11.62
CA THR A 145 -5.21 3.17 -12.89
C THR A 145 -4.06 2.21 -12.65
N ALA A 146 -4.27 0.94 -12.94
CA ALA A 146 -3.26 -0.11 -12.92
C ALA A 146 -2.94 -0.55 -14.35
N VAL A 147 -1.69 -0.89 -14.60
CA VAL A 147 -1.22 -1.33 -15.89
C VAL A 147 -0.48 -2.65 -15.75
N ARG A 148 -0.76 -3.58 -16.66
CA ARG A 148 0.00 -4.81 -16.81
C ARG A 148 0.92 -4.66 -18.01
N GLN A 149 2.22 -4.58 -17.77
CA GLN A 149 3.22 -4.49 -18.83
C GLN A 149 3.20 -5.73 -19.72
N ALA A 150 3.69 -5.62 -20.96
CA ALA A 150 3.80 -6.76 -21.88
C ALA A 150 4.60 -7.95 -21.32
N ARG A 151 5.49 -7.69 -20.34
CA ARG A 151 6.30 -8.72 -19.65
C ARG A 151 5.56 -9.42 -18.50
N GLY A 152 4.30 -9.04 -18.22
CA GLY A 152 3.48 -9.59 -17.15
C GLY A 152 3.58 -8.84 -15.81
N ASN A 153 4.40 -7.79 -15.72
CA ASN A 153 4.58 -7.02 -14.49
C ASN A 153 3.43 -6.03 -14.30
N TRP A 154 2.79 -6.07 -13.12
CA TRP A 154 1.80 -5.09 -12.73
C TRP A 154 2.44 -3.85 -12.14
N GLN A 155 1.92 -2.68 -12.51
CA GLN A 155 2.33 -1.41 -11.97
C GLN A 155 1.12 -0.50 -11.75
N MET A 156 1.14 0.26 -10.67
CA MET A 156 0.21 1.35 -10.42
C MET A 156 0.62 2.55 -11.27
N ALA A 157 -0.26 2.96 -12.18
CA ALA A 157 -0.01 4.09 -13.06
C ALA A 157 -0.41 5.41 -12.42
N ASP A 158 -1.56 5.44 -11.74
CA ASP A 158 -2.05 6.62 -11.04
C ASP A 158 -3.07 6.22 -9.98
N TRP A 159 -3.21 7.05 -8.96
CA TRP A 159 -4.38 7.03 -8.08
C TRP A 159 -4.65 8.41 -7.51
N THR A 160 -5.93 8.75 -7.39
CA THR A 160 -6.40 10.07 -6.96
C THR A 160 -7.55 9.91 -5.96
N LEU A 161 -7.51 10.68 -4.87
CA LEU A 161 -8.58 10.74 -3.87
C LEU A 161 -9.83 11.44 -4.44
N LEU A 162 -11.01 10.90 -4.13
CA LEU A 162 -12.32 11.41 -4.56
C LEU A 162 -13.04 12.23 -3.50
#